data_AF-A0A522E3G5-F1
#
_entry.id   AF-A0A522E3G5-F1
#
_cell.length_a   1.000
_cell.length_b   1.000
_cell.length_c   1.000
_cell.angle_alpha   90.00
_cell.angle_beta   90.00
_cell.angle_gamma   90.00
#
_symmetry.space_group_name_H-M   'P 1'
#
loop_
_entity.id
_entity.type
_entity.pdbx_description
1 polymer ?
#
loop_
_entity_poly.entity_id
_entity_poly.type
_entity_poly.pdbx_seq_one_letter_code
_entity_poly.pdbx_strand_id
1 'polypeptide(L)'
;MEYRRTLQNEVINKSSGTQGVMKNYILSAGDSYQLASNPKEGTTMSATTTQYPTVKLVVPTDLRFDKRKDGWELVEDVPLVGEPTLGLVEFLREGESWVKGDVMLERAKDIGNRAGQRHAEHLLSQQETIPEEYRRYFLAFPGTVWRDPDGGLSVTCLDWGGGRWDLYWGWFDSDWIVSGRLVRVCE
;
A
#
# COMPACT_ATOMS: atom_id res chain seq x y z
N MET A 1 8.89 -44.65 -1.57
CA MET A 1 8.83 -44.38 -0.12
C MET A 1 7.57 -43.60 0.14
N GLU A 2 6.54 -44.31 0.58
CA GLU A 2 5.26 -43.73 0.99
C GLU A 2 5.38 -43.17 2.41
N TYR A 3 4.74 -42.03 2.68
CA TYR A 3 4.24 -41.77 4.02
C TYR A 3 2.85 -41.14 3.93
N ARG A 4 1.85 -41.92 4.33
CA ARG A 4 0.45 -41.51 4.55
C ARG A 4 0.22 -41.40 6.07
N ARG A 5 -0.87 -40.70 6.41
CA ARG A 5 -1.71 -40.76 7.66
C ARG A 5 -1.22 -39.91 8.85
N THR A 6 -2.05 -39.23 9.65
CA THR A 6 -3.52 -39.01 9.73
C THR A 6 -3.82 -37.79 10.62
N LEU A 7 -5.01 -37.22 10.48
CA LEU A 7 -5.68 -36.22 11.34
C LEU A 7 -5.93 -36.71 12.78
N GLN A 8 -5.99 -35.80 13.75
CA GLN A 8 -7.01 -35.86 14.81
C GLN A 8 -7.28 -34.48 15.47
N ASN A 9 -8.57 -34.19 15.61
CA ASN A 9 -9.20 -33.06 16.29
C ASN A 9 -9.01 -33.13 17.81
N GLU A 10 -9.05 -31.98 18.49
CA GLU A 10 -9.75 -31.87 19.77
C GLU A 10 -10.27 -30.45 20.02
N VAL A 11 -11.56 -30.41 20.36
CA VAL A 11 -12.36 -29.28 20.85
C VAL A 11 -12.42 -29.41 22.37
N ILE A 12 -12.52 -28.30 23.13
CA ILE A 12 -13.48 -28.05 24.23
C ILE A 12 -13.04 -26.87 25.15
N ASN A 13 -13.84 -25.78 25.04
CA ASN A 13 -14.52 -24.98 26.07
C ASN A 13 -13.81 -24.23 27.23
N LYS A 14 -14.16 -22.93 27.26
CA LYS A 14 -14.81 -22.14 28.34
C LYS A 14 -14.03 -21.78 29.61
N SER A 15 -13.89 -20.46 29.80
CA SER A 15 -14.66 -19.62 30.76
C SER A 15 -13.84 -18.70 31.67
N SER A 16 -14.46 -17.54 31.92
CA SER A 16 -14.39 -16.70 33.11
C SER A 16 -13.10 -15.93 33.43
N GLY A 17 -13.28 -14.62 33.58
CA GLY A 17 -13.12 -14.03 34.91
C GLY A 17 -12.01 -13.01 35.11
N THR A 18 -12.45 -11.76 35.29
CA THR A 18 -11.97 -10.78 36.30
C THR A 18 -10.59 -10.11 36.15
N GLN A 19 -10.69 -8.82 35.83
CA GLN A 19 -10.05 -7.65 36.47
C GLN A 19 -8.89 -7.85 37.45
N GLY A 20 -7.83 -7.05 37.20
CA GLY A 20 -7.35 -6.07 38.18
C GLY A 20 -5.88 -6.18 38.56
N VAL A 21 -5.09 -5.13 38.29
CA VAL A 21 -4.14 -4.56 39.26
C VAL A 21 -3.95 -3.07 38.94
N MET A 22 -4.73 -2.20 39.60
CA MET A 22 -4.33 -0.79 39.81
C MET A 22 -3.45 -0.73 41.06
N LYS A 23 -2.28 -0.10 40.94
CA LYS A 23 -1.35 0.13 42.05
C LYS A 23 -1.83 1.32 42.90
N ASN A 24 -2.09 1.05 44.17
CA ASN A 24 -2.24 2.05 45.22
C ASN A 24 -0.86 2.50 45.72
N TYR A 25 -0.68 3.79 45.97
CA TYR A 25 0.21 4.27 47.03
C TYR A 25 -0.49 5.31 47.90
N ILE A 26 -0.20 5.18 49.19
CA ILE A 26 -0.92 5.67 50.36
C ILE A 26 -0.51 7.10 50.72
N LEU A 27 -1.47 7.83 51.29
CA LEU A 27 -1.43 9.19 51.85
C LEU A 27 -0.51 9.30 53.09
N SER A 28 0.09 10.49 53.30
CA SER A 28 0.41 10.98 54.63
C SER A 28 -0.36 12.28 54.91
N ALA A 29 -0.86 12.40 56.14
CA ALA A 29 -1.74 13.44 56.62
C ALA A 29 -0.96 14.63 57.21
N GLY A 30 -1.57 15.82 57.18
CA GLY A 30 -1.15 16.96 57.98
C GLY A 30 -1.78 18.27 57.51
N ASP A 31 -2.84 18.67 58.19
CA ASP A 31 -3.33 20.04 58.42
C ASP A 31 -4.65 20.46 57.77
N SER A 32 -5.42 21.14 58.62
CA SER A 32 -6.87 21.20 58.70
C SER A 32 -7.49 22.50 58.18
N TYR A 33 -8.64 22.36 57.52
CA TYR A 33 -9.77 23.28 57.29
C TYR A 33 -9.54 24.78 57.02
N GLN A 34 -10.02 25.24 55.85
CA GLN A 34 -11.05 26.29 55.75
C GLN A 34 -11.95 26.04 54.52
N LEU A 35 -13.27 25.95 54.76
CA LEU A 35 -14.30 26.03 53.73
C LEU A 35 -14.48 27.50 53.36
N ALA A 36 -13.98 27.91 52.20
CA ALA A 36 -14.30 29.21 51.60
C ALA A 36 -15.41 29.05 50.57
N SER A 37 -16.36 29.97 50.68
CA SER A 37 -17.68 30.04 50.05
C SER A 37 -17.65 30.35 48.55
N ASN A 38 -18.66 29.82 47.86
CA ASN A 38 -19.24 30.16 46.53
C ASN A 38 -18.36 30.84 45.46
N PRO A 39 -18.19 30.22 44.27
CA PRO A 39 -17.78 30.98 43.09
C PRO A 39 -18.94 31.86 42.60
N LYS A 40 -18.68 33.16 42.47
CA LYS A 40 -19.50 34.09 41.68
C LYS A 40 -19.41 33.70 40.20
N GLU A 41 -20.56 33.73 39.55
CA GLU A 41 -20.71 33.62 38.09
C GLU A 41 -19.86 34.66 37.35
N GLY A 42 -19.40 34.26 36.15
CA GLY A 42 -19.06 35.22 35.10
C GLY A 42 -17.58 35.37 34.74
N THR A 43 -16.90 34.27 34.42
CA THR A 43 -15.69 34.35 33.57
C THR A 43 -15.83 33.36 32.42
N THR A 44 -16.30 33.86 31.27
CA THR A 44 -16.23 33.15 30.00
C THR A 44 -14.76 32.96 29.64
N MET A 45 -14.21 31.77 29.87
CA MET A 45 -12.92 31.41 29.31
C MET A 45 -13.09 31.21 27.80
N SER A 46 -12.77 32.25 27.02
CA SER A 46 -12.59 32.10 25.58
C SER A 46 -11.40 31.18 25.35
N ALA A 47 -11.69 29.92 25.06
CA ALA A 47 -10.68 28.98 24.57
C ALA A 47 -10.27 29.44 23.16
N THR A 48 -9.11 30.07 23.05
CA THR A 48 -8.49 30.37 21.77
C THR A 48 -7.99 29.05 21.19
N THR A 49 -8.77 28.42 20.32
CA THR A 49 -8.30 27.27 19.54
C THR A 49 -7.23 27.76 18.58
N THR A 50 -5.97 27.40 18.84
CA THR A 50 -4.87 27.62 17.90
C THR A 50 -5.16 26.87 16.61
N GLN A 51 -5.49 27.60 15.54
CA GLN A 51 -5.68 27.02 14.22
C GLN A 51 -4.31 26.92 13.54
N TYR A 52 -3.81 25.69 13.44
CA TYR A 52 -2.58 25.41 12.70
C TYR A 52 -2.82 25.51 11.19
N PRO A 53 -1.85 26.01 10.41
CA PRO A 53 -1.98 26.05 8.96
C PRO A 53 -2.18 24.63 8.43
N THR A 54 -3.30 24.40 7.75
CA THR A 54 -3.54 23.15 7.03
C THR A 54 -2.79 23.19 5.71
N VAL A 55 -1.85 22.27 5.52
CA VAL A 55 -1.19 22.08 4.23
C VAL A 55 -2.08 21.19 3.38
N LYS A 56 -2.56 21.72 2.25
CA LYS A 56 -3.14 20.86 1.20
C LYS A 56 -1.99 20.18 0.49
N LEU A 57 -1.87 18.86 0.67
CA LEU A 57 -1.03 18.06 -0.20
C LEU A 57 -1.67 18.05 -1.58
N VAL A 58 -1.00 18.65 -2.56
CA VAL A 58 -1.36 18.50 -3.96
C VAL A 58 -0.86 17.11 -4.35
N VAL A 59 -1.76 16.13 -4.39
CA VAL A 59 -1.45 14.85 -5.05
C VAL A 59 -1.10 15.21 -6.49
N PRO A 60 0.10 14.85 -6.99
CA PRO A 60 0.45 15.15 -8.37
C PRO A 60 -0.58 14.51 -9.30
N THR A 61 -1.37 15.35 -9.98
CA THR A 61 -2.32 14.89 -10.99
C THR A 61 -1.60 14.47 -12.28
N ASP A 62 -0.43 15.05 -12.51
CA ASP A 62 0.36 14.88 -13.72
C ASP A 62 1.29 13.67 -13.60
N LEU A 63 1.39 12.91 -14.69
CA LEU A 63 2.35 11.82 -14.82
C LEU A 63 3.75 12.41 -15.04
N ARG A 64 4.71 12.09 -14.17
CA ARG A 64 6.10 12.53 -14.30
C ARG A 64 6.71 12.04 -15.62
N PHE A 65 6.38 10.82 -16.02
CA PHE A 65 6.79 10.21 -17.28
C PHE A 65 5.59 10.06 -18.23
N ASP A 66 4.95 11.18 -18.57
CA ASP A 66 3.83 11.20 -19.53
C ASP A 66 4.32 10.90 -20.97
N LYS A 67 3.89 9.75 -21.51
CA LYS A 67 4.25 9.26 -22.84
C LYS A 67 3.44 9.85 -23.99
N ARG A 68 2.40 10.65 -23.72
CA ARG A 68 1.63 11.33 -24.78
C ARG A 68 2.48 12.23 -25.65
N LYS A 69 3.53 12.82 -25.06
CA LYS A 69 4.51 13.66 -25.77
C LYS A 69 5.32 12.87 -26.80
N ASP A 70 5.40 11.55 -26.64
CA ASP A 70 6.09 10.63 -27.53
C ASP A 70 5.13 9.97 -28.54
N GLY A 71 3.89 10.45 -28.63
CA GLY A 71 2.85 9.91 -29.52
C GLY A 71 2.12 8.68 -28.98
N TRP A 72 2.32 8.31 -27.72
CA TRP A 72 1.64 7.18 -27.10
C TRP A 72 0.23 7.56 -26.65
N GLU A 73 -0.69 6.61 -26.67
CA GLU A 73 -2.06 6.77 -26.19
C GLU A 73 -2.19 6.17 -24.78
N LEU A 74 -2.81 6.92 -23.87
CA LEU A 74 -3.16 6.40 -22.54
C LEU A 74 -4.49 5.64 -22.64
N VAL A 75 -4.44 4.31 -22.54
CA VAL A 75 -5.59 3.41 -22.75
C VAL A 75 -6.36 3.18 -21.45
N GLU A 76 -5.65 2.87 -20.36
CA GLU A 76 -6.22 2.69 -19.02
C GLU A 76 -5.37 3.48 -18.02
N ASP A 77 -6.02 4.04 -17.00
CA ASP A 77 -5.32 4.78 -15.95
C ASP A 77 -6.08 4.74 -14.62
N VAL A 78 -5.50 4.07 -13.62
CA VAL A 78 -5.96 4.09 -12.24
C VAL A 78 -5.31 5.27 -11.50
N PRO A 79 -6.10 6.21 -10.96
CA PRO A 79 -5.55 7.34 -10.23
C PRO A 79 -4.89 6.89 -8.92
N LEU A 80 -3.90 7.66 -8.48
CA LEU A 80 -3.37 7.55 -7.11
C LEU A 80 -4.31 8.33 -6.17
N VAL A 81 -4.80 7.67 -5.12
CA VAL A 81 -5.69 8.28 -4.11
C VAL A 81 -5.11 8.07 -2.73
N GLY A 82 -4.92 9.15 -1.97
CA GLY A 82 -4.38 9.09 -0.61
C GLY A 82 -2.96 8.53 -0.55
N GLU A 83 -2.68 7.75 0.50
CA GLU A 83 -1.39 7.08 0.76
C GLU A 83 -1.62 5.55 0.81
N PRO A 84 -1.75 4.89 -0.36
CA PRO A 84 -2.10 3.48 -0.40
C PRO A 84 -0.93 2.60 0.05
N THR A 85 -1.25 1.48 0.70
CA THR A 85 -0.31 0.39 0.89
C THR A 85 -0.29 -0.48 -0.36
N LEU A 86 0.90 -0.89 -0.81
CA LEU A 86 1.06 -1.72 -2.01
C LEU A 86 1.37 -3.17 -1.63
N GLY A 87 0.89 -4.12 -2.44
CA GLY A 87 1.15 -5.55 -2.30
C GLY A 87 1.53 -6.19 -3.62
N LEU A 88 2.30 -7.28 -3.55
CA LEU A 88 2.72 -8.07 -4.71
C LEU A 88 1.85 -9.32 -4.85
N VAL A 89 1.46 -9.63 -6.09
CA VAL A 89 0.66 -10.79 -6.43
C VAL A 89 1.30 -11.55 -7.59
N GLU A 90 1.20 -12.88 -7.55
CA GLU A 90 1.62 -13.75 -8.63
C GLU A 90 0.52 -13.85 -9.70
N PHE A 91 0.90 -13.91 -10.96
CA PHE A 91 -0.03 -14.06 -12.09
C PHE A 91 0.13 -15.39 -12.83
N LEU A 92 1.23 -16.11 -12.59
CA LEU A 92 1.43 -17.45 -13.15
C LEU A 92 0.57 -18.46 -12.40
N ARG A 93 -0.04 -19.39 -13.14
CA ARG A 93 -0.79 -20.51 -12.61
C ARG A 93 0.12 -21.73 -12.46
N GLU A 94 -0.37 -22.76 -11.77
CA GLU A 94 0.38 -23.98 -11.55
C GLU A 94 0.87 -24.59 -12.87
N GLY A 95 2.18 -24.90 -12.92
CA GLY A 95 2.84 -25.47 -14.10
C GLY A 95 3.31 -24.45 -15.15
N GLU A 96 2.99 -23.16 -15.00
CA GLU A 96 3.46 -22.13 -15.92
C GLU A 96 4.80 -21.54 -15.47
N SER A 97 5.75 -21.40 -16.41
CA SER A 97 7.02 -20.70 -16.19
C SER A 97 7.05 -19.29 -16.80
N TRP A 98 6.14 -19.03 -17.75
CA TRP A 98 5.95 -17.73 -18.38
C TRP A 98 4.56 -17.62 -19.02
N VAL A 99 4.11 -16.39 -19.27
CA VAL A 99 2.96 -16.06 -20.13
C VAL A 99 3.25 -14.84 -20.97
N LYS A 100 2.48 -14.62 -22.05
CA LYS A 100 2.49 -13.36 -22.78
C LYS A 100 1.90 -12.22 -21.95
N GLY A 101 2.29 -10.98 -22.25
CA GLY A 101 1.90 -9.82 -21.45
C GLY A 101 0.42 -9.46 -21.56
N ASP A 102 -0.23 -9.79 -22.68
CA ASP A 102 -1.69 -9.71 -22.81
C ASP A 102 -2.40 -10.65 -21.83
N VAL A 103 -1.94 -11.90 -21.72
CA VAL A 103 -2.44 -12.88 -20.75
C VAL A 103 -2.17 -12.41 -19.32
N MET A 104 -0.99 -11.85 -19.04
CA MET A 104 -0.66 -11.26 -17.74
C MET A 104 -1.62 -10.10 -17.40
N LEU A 105 -1.90 -9.20 -18.35
CA LEU A 105 -2.81 -8.07 -18.12
C LEU A 105 -4.25 -8.54 -17.91
N GLU A 106 -4.74 -9.50 -18.69
CA GLU A 106 -6.06 -10.08 -18.49
C GLU A 106 -6.20 -10.66 -17.08
N ARG A 107 -5.20 -11.42 -16.61
CA ARG A 107 -5.19 -11.93 -15.23
C ARG A 107 -5.06 -10.83 -14.18
N ALA A 108 -4.39 -9.72 -14.51
CA ALA A 108 -4.33 -8.58 -13.61
C ALA A 108 -5.71 -7.99 -13.34
N LYS A 109 -6.63 -8.03 -14.31
CA LYS A 109 -8.01 -7.57 -14.14
C LYS A 109 -8.76 -8.40 -13.09
N ASP A 110 -8.43 -9.68 -12.94
CA ASP A 110 -9.05 -10.58 -11.95
C ASP A 110 -8.61 -10.28 -10.50
N ILE A 111 -7.45 -9.64 -10.29
CA ILE A 111 -6.87 -9.40 -8.96
C ILE A 111 -7.57 -8.25 -8.21
N GLY A 112 -8.23 -7.35 -8.93
CA GLY A 112 -8.81 -6.13 -8.38
C GLY A 112 -7.77 -5.12 -7.88
N ASN A 113 -8.18 -3.86 -7.67
CA ASN A 113 -7.35 -2.79 -7.09
C ASN A 113 -5.93 -2.66 -7.67
N ARG A 114 -5.78 -2.76 -8.99
CA ARG A 114 -4.49 -2.68 -9.71
C ARG A 114 -3.79 -1.35 -9.45
N ALA A 115 -2.51 -1.38 -9.08
CA ALA A 115 -1.71 -0.17 -8.98
C ALA A 115 -1.27 0.29 -10.39
N GLY A 116 -1.40 1.58 -10.68
CA GLY A 116 -0.99 2.21 -11.95
C GLY A 116 0.32 2.99 -11.89
N GLN A 117 0.66 3.68 -12.98
CA GLN A 117 1.91 4.44 -13.17
C GLN A 117 2.16 5.45 -12.05
N ARG A 118 1.15 6.19 -11.58
CA ARG A 118 1.33 7.15 -10.48
C ARG A 118 1.80 6.47 -9.19
N HIS A 119 1.37 5.23 -8.94
CA HIS A 119 1.85 4.45 -7.80
C HIS A 119 3.32 4.09 -7.99
N ALA A 120 3.72 3.69 -9.20
CA ALA A 120 5.12 3.39 -9.54
C ALA A 120 6.02 4.63 -9.37
N GLU A 121 5.61 5.78 -9.91
CA GLU A 121 6.35 7.02 -9.82
C GLU A 121 6.47 7.52 -8.38
N HIS A 122 5.39 7.40 -7.60
CA HIS A 122 5.39 7.75 -6.18
C HIS A 122 6.29 6.80 -5.38
N LEU A 123 6.24 5.50 -5.64
CA LEU A 123 7.12 4.50 -5.01
C LEU A 123 8.60 4.74 -5.37
N LEU A 124 8.88 5.07 -6.62
CA LEU A 124 10.23 5.39 -7.10
C LEU A 124 10.80 6.67 -6.44
N SER A 125 9.94 7.66 -6.15
CA SER A 125 10.36 8.88 -5.45
C SER A 125 10.82 8.64 -4.00
N GLN A 126 10.44 7.49 -3.43
CA GLN A 126 10.77 7.06 -2.08
C GLN A 126 11.49 5.71 -2.09
N GLN A 127 12.31 5.44 -3.11
CA GLN A 127 12.83 4.09 -3.38
C GLN A 127 13.56 3.40 -2.20
N GLU A 128 14.10 4.18 -1.25
CA GLU A 128 14.74 3.70 -0.03
C GLU A 128 13.76 3.00 0.95
N THR A 129 12.46 3.24 0.79
CA THR A 129 11.40 2.59 1.60
C THR A 129 10.96 1.25 1.01
N ILE A 130 11.37 0.92 -0.22
CA ILE A 130 11.00 -0.33 -0.88
C ILE A 130 11.76 -1.50 -0.21
N PRO A 131 11.06 -2.55 0.25
CA PRO A 131 11.71 -3.68 0.91
C PRO A 131 12.78 -4.34 0.05
N GLU A 132 13.89 -4.77 0.66
CA GLU A 132 14.99 -5.41 -0.08
C GLU A 132 14.54 -6.70 -0.76
N GLU A 133 13.61 -7.44 -0.17
CA GLU A 133 13.02 -8.65 -0.77
C GLU A 133 12.29 -8.40 -2.10
N TYR A 134 11.93 -7.14 -2.42
CA TYR A 134 11.30 -6.81 -3.70
C TYR A 134 12.32 -6.74 -4.83
N ARG A 135 13.60 -6.48 -4.52
CA ARG A 135 14.68 -6.27 -5.49
C ARG A 135 14.95 -7.47 -6.41
N ARG A 136 14.45 -8.66 -6.06
CA ARG A 136 14.53 -9.87 -6.90
C ARG A 136 13.42 -9.97 -7.95
N TYR A 137 12.45 -9.05 -7.93
CA TYR A 137 11.28 -9.08 -8.80
C TYR A 137 11.26 -7.92 -9.78
N PHE A 138 10.61 -8.16 -10.92
CA PHE A 138 10.11 -7.12 -11.82
C PHE A 138 8.71 -6.73 -11.37
N LEU A 139 8.53 -5.48 -10.94
CA LEU A 139 7.27 -5.00 -10.39
C LEU A 139 6.44 -4.37 -11.52
N ALA A 140 5.37 -5.03 -11.93
CA ALA A 140 4.45 -4.54 -12.95
C ALA A 140 3.29 -3.75 -12.32
N PHE A 141 2.96 -2.59 -12.87
CA PHE A 141 1.88 -1.72 -12.43
C PHE A 141 0.75 -1.73 -13.47
N PRO A 142 -0.13 -2.76 -13.47
CA PRO A 142 -1.09 -3.02 -14.54
C PRO A 142 -2.30 -2.07 -14.52
N GLY A 143 -2.38 -1.16 -13.54
CA GLY A 143 -3.44 -0.15 -13.45
C GLY A 143 -3.28 0.99 -14.46
N THR A 144 -2.15 1.10 -15.14
CA THR A 144 -1.97 2.06 -16.23
C THR A 144 -1.46 1.32 -17.47
N VAL A 145 -2.20 1.45 -18.57
CA VAL A 145 -1.88 0.81 -19.85
C VAL A 145 -1.66 1.90 -20.90
N TRP A 146 -0.52 1.82 -21.56
CA TRP A 146 -0.20 2.64 -22.71
C TRP A 146 -0.28 1.84 -24.00
N ARG A 147 -0.58 2.53 -25.10
CA ARG A 147 -0.41 2.03 -26.46
C ARG A 147 0.64 2.87 -27.17
N ASP A 148 1.65 2.22 -27.72
CA ASP A 148 2.67 2.87 -28.55
C ASP A 148 2.14 3.19 -29.97
N PRO A 149 2.87 3.99 -30.77
CA PRO A 149 2.45 4.36 -32.12
C PRO A 149 2.28 3.17 -33.09
N ASP A 150 2.95 2.04 -32.82
CA ASP A 150 2.85 0.81 -33.62
C ASP A 150 1.67 -0.08 -33.18
N GLY A 151 0.94 0.34 -32.15
CA GLY A 151 -0.23 -0.35 -31.60
C GLY A 151 0.10 -1.34 -30.48
N GLY A 152 1.37 -1.46 -30.10
CA GLY A 152 1.84 -2.31 -29.01
C GLY A 152 1.37 -1.77 -27.66
N LEU A 153 0.93 -2.66 -26.78
CA LEU A 153 0.51 -2.29 -25.44
C LEU A 153 1.63 -2.49 -24.43
N SER A 154 1.70 -1.59 -23.45
CA SER A 154 2.73 -1.58 -22.42
C SER A 154 2.19 -1.16 -21.05
N VAL A 155 2.79 -1.70 -20.00
CA VAL A 155 2.58 -1.25 -18.60
C VAL A 155 3.85 -0.65 -18.04
N THR A 156 3.70 0.18 -17.01
CA THR A 156 4.83 0.68 -16.23
C THR A 156 5.40 -0.44 -15.36
N CYS A 157 6.73 -0.53 -15.32
CA CYS A 157 7.47 -1.51 -14.53
C CYS A 157 8.55 -0.83 -13.70
N LEU A 158 8.88 -1.45 -12.56
CA LEU A 158 10.09 -1.15 -11.82
C LEU A 158 10.98 -2.40 -11.71
N ASP A 159 12.29 -2.22 -11.88
CA ASP A 159 13.30 -3.24 -11.59
C ASP A 159 14.46 -2.68 -10.76
N TRP A 160 15.15 -3.57 -10.05
CA TRP A 160 16.33 -3.22 -9.27
C TRP A 160 17.60 -3.59 -10.03
N GLY A 161 18.40 -2.59 -10.36
CA GLY A 161 19.64 -2.75 -11.12
C GLY A 161 20.65 -1.65 -10.78
N GLY A 162 21.94 -1.99 -10.77
CA GLY A 162 23.00 -1.00 -10.55
C GLY A 162 22.91 -0.25 -9.21
N GLY A 163 22.28 -0.85 -8.19
CA GLY A 163 22.14 -0.24 -6.86
C GLY A 163 20.98 0.75 -6.71
N ARG A 164 20.04 0.80 -7.67
CA ARG A 164 18.85 1.64 -7.58
C ARG A 164 17.64 0.97 -8.25
N TRP A 165 16.46 1.53 -7.99
CA TRP A 165 15.26 1.20 -8.75
C TRP A 165 15.19 2.02 -10.04
N ASP A 166 14.79 1.38 -11.13
CA ASP A 166 14.59 2.00 -12.42
C ASP A 166 13.17 1.78 -12.93
N LEU A 167 12.65 2.78 -13.66
CA LEU A 167 11.33 2.72 -14.29
C LEU A 167 11.49 2.50 -15.78
N TYR A 168 10.73 1.54 -16.30
CA TYR A 168 10.67 1.25 -17.72
C TYR A 168 9.25 0.85 -18.13
N TRP A 169 9.04 0.63 -19.43
CA TRP A 169 7.76 0.20 -20.00
C TRP A 169 7.88 -1.25 -20.48
N GLY A 170 7.18 -2.17 -19.83
CA GLY A 170 7.16 -3.59 -20.18
C GLY A 170 6.15 -3.86 -21.28
N TRP A 171 6.62 -4.41 -22.42
CA TRP A 171 5.82 -4.65 -23.60
C TRP A 171 5.02 -5.95 -23.49
N PHE A 172 3.83 -5.98 -24.08
CA PHE A 172 2.97 -7.16 -23.99
C PHE A 172 3.40 -8.33 -24.88
N ASP A 173 4.15 -8.08 -25.95
CA ASP A 173 4.71 -9.14 -26.78
C ASP A 173 5.88 -9.88 -26.11
N SER A 174 6.39 -9.33 -24.99
CA SER A 174 7.44 -9.96 -24.18
C SER A 174 6.89 -11.09 -23.32
N ASP A 175 7.77 -12.05 -23.02
CA ASP A 175 7.45 -13.15 -22.11
C ASP A 175 7.62 -12.69 -20.65
N TRP A 176 6.56 -12.82 -19.88
CA TRP A 176 6.52 -12.49 -18.46
C TRP A 176 6.75 -13.75 -17.64
N ILE A 177 7.85 -13.77 -16.90
CA ILE A 177 8.37 -14.96 -16.22
C ILE A 177 8.09 -14.94 -14.71
N VAL A 178 8.54 -16.00 -14.01
CA VAL A 178 8.35 -16.20 -12.57
C VAL A 178 8.91 -15.09 -11.66
N SER A 179 9.84 -14.26 -12.14
CA SER A 179 10.34 -13.09 -11.39
C SER A 179 9.44 -11.85 -11.53
N GLY A 180 8.40 -11.88 -12.38
CA GLY A 180 7.41 -10.81 -12.45
C GLY A 180 6.45 -10.84 -11.25
N ARG A 181 6.05 -9.69 -10.74
CA ARG A 181 4.98 -9.53 -9.76
C ARG A 181 4.04 -8.42 -10.18
N LEU A 182 2.74 -8.66 -10.08
CA LEU A 182 1.74 -7.62 -10.24
C LEU A 182 1.62 -6.81 -8.95
N VAL A 183 1.62 -5.49 -9.07
CA VAL A 183 1.44 -4.58 -7.95
C VAL A 183 -0.04 -4.20 -7.87
N ARG A 184 -0.61 -4.33 -6.66
CA ARG A 184 -1.96 -3.88 -6.33
C ARG A 184 -1.95 -2.96 -5.12
N VAL A 185 -3.03 -2.20 -4.97
CA VAL A 185 -3.36 -1.45 -3.77
C VAL A 185 -4.05 -2.39 -2.78
N CYS A 186 -3.57 -2.40 -1.53
CA CYS A 186 -4.19 -3.11 -0.42
C CYS A 186 -5.31 -2.25 0.19
N GLU A 187 -6.40 -2.90 0.61
CA GLU A 187 -7.47 -2.30 1.42
C GLU A 187 -7.14 -2.35 2.92
#